data_AF-A0A3E0PWQ3-F1
#
_entry.id   AF-A0A3E0PWQ3-F1
#
_cell.length_a   1.000
_cell.length_b   1.000
_cell.length_c   1.000
_cell.angle_alpha   90.00
_cell.angle_beta   90.00
_cell.angle_gamma   90.00
#
_symmetry.space_group_name_H-M   'P 1'
#
loop_
_entity.id
_entity.type
_entity.pdbx_description
1 polymer ?
#
loop_
_entity_poly.entity_id
_entity_poly.type
_entity_poly.pdbx_seq_one_letter_code
_entity_poly.pdbx_strand_id
1 'polypeptide(L)'
;MTRQPERLRDVVVESVNARDPELVEELDVTSTGALKDALQNLQERWPRLMMTRGDLDGTPVGVVWMPDRNEAYQPVAHVVPRSDDTATPLALVDGIDERLTVEEPAGRLVAEWESADAVDRAGGRWV
;
A
#
# COMPACT_ATOMS: atom_id res chain seq x y z
N MET A 1 8.48 -21.71 9.70
CA MET A 1 7.87 -21.72 8.36
C MET A 1 7.53 -20.28 8.02
N THR A 2 8.03 -19.81 6.89
CA THR A 2 8.11 -18.39 6.51
C THR A 2 6.72 -17.78 6.34
N ARG A 3 6.42 -16.74 7.12
CA ARG A 3 5.28 -15.81 6.97
C ARG A 3 5.44 -14.93 5.72
N GLN A 4 5.66 -15.60 4.58
CA GLN A 4 5.98 -14.96 3.31
C GLN A 4 4.86 -14.02 2.82
N PRO A 5 3.55 -14.35 2.93
CA PRO A 5 2.50 -13.42 2.51
C PRO A 5 2.38 -12.21 3.45
N GLU A 6 2.61 -12.35 4.75
CA GLU A 6 2.61 -11.23 5.69
C GLU A 6 3.79 -10.29 5.43
N ARG A 7 4.99 -10.84 5.16
CA ARG A 7 6.16 -10.03 4.83
C ARG A 7 5.97 -9.28 3.52
N LEU A 8 5.39 -9.94 2.51
CA LEU A 8 5.08 -9.31 1.23
C LEU A 8 4.06 -8.17 1.41
N ARG A 9 2.98 -8.40 2.17
CA ARG A 9 2.02 -7.35 2.54
C ARG A 9 2.72 -6.19 3.24
N ASP A 10 3.55 -6.47 4.24
CA ASP A 10 4.20 -5.43 5.05
C ASP A 10 5.09 -4.53 4.20
N VAL A 11 5.91 -5.11 3.31
CA VAL A 11 6.73 -4.34 2.38
C VAL A 11 5.87 -3.55 1.40
N VAL A 12 4.79 -4.12 0.85
CA VAL A 12 3.86 -3.38 -0.03
C VAL A 12 3.25 -2.16 0.68
N VAL A 13 2.79 -2.34 1.92
CA VAL A 13 2.25 -1.26 2.76
C VAL A 13 3.32 -0.18 3.01
N GLU A 14 4.55 -0.60 3.31
CA GLU A 14 5.67 0.29 3.57
C GLU A 14 6.08 1.07 2.30
N SER A 15 6.25 0.40 1.16
CA SER A 15 6.55 1.00 -0.14
C SER A 15 5.56 2.08 -0.53
N VAL A 16 4.27 1.83 -0.28
CA VAL A 16 3.22 2.81 -0.53
C VAL A 16 3.35 4.02 0.38
N ASN A 17 3.45 3.80 1.69
CA ASN A 17 3.45 4.90 2.65
C ASN A 17 4.74 5.72 2.61
N ALA A 18 5.87 5.09 2.27
CA ALA A 18 7.15 5.75 2.02
C ALA A 18 7.22 6.43 0.63
N ARG A 19 6.24 6.17 -0.26
CA ARG A 19 6.28 6.56 -1.68
C ARG A 19 7.55 6.07 -2.40
N ASP A 20 8.04 4.92 -1.95
CA ASP A 20 9.26 4.31 -2.44
C ASP A 20 8.95 2.90 -2.94
N PRO A 21 8.59 2.75 -4.22
CA PRO A 21 8.34 1.44 -4.81
C PRO A 21 9.63 0.61 -4.95
N GLU A 22 10.83 1.16 -4.72
CA GLU A 22 12.09 0.39 -4.79
C GLU A 22 12.30 -0.49 -3.55
N LEU A 23 11.62 -0.21 -2.44
CA LEU A 23 11.65 -1.04 -1.22
C LEU A 23 11.25 -2.51 -1.47
N VAL A 24 10.50 -2.79 -2.54
CA VAL A 24 10.14 -4.17 -2.91
C VAL A 24 11.31 -4.98 -3.46
N GLU A 25 12.40 -4.33 -3.87
CA GLU A 25 13.61 -5.01 -4.34
C GLU A 25 14.33 -5.79 -3.22
N GLU A 26 14.01 -5.47 -1.95
CA GLU A 26 14.48 -6.21 -0.77
C GLU A 26 13.78 -7.56 -0.56
N LEU A 27 12.73 -7.83 -1.33
CA LEU A 27 11.98 -9.08 -1.27
C LEU A 27 12.62 -10.15 -2.17
N ASP A 28 12.77 -11.35 -1.61
CA ASP A 28 13.13 -12.55 -2.36
C ASP A 28 11.89 -13.14 -3.05
N VAL A 29 11.35 -12.42 -4.03
CA VAL A 29 10.20 -12.83 -4.86
C VAL A 29 10.56 -12.85 -6.33
N THR A 30 9.98 -13.78 -7.09
CA THR A 30 10.33 -14.07 -8.49
C THR A 30 10.14 -12.87 -9.44
N SER A 31 9.25 -11.93 -9.10
CA SER A 31 8.87 -10.82 -9.99
C SER A 31 8.77 -9.46 -9.27
N THR A 32 9.88 -9.02 -8.67
CA THR A 32 9.98 -7.69 -8.05
C THR A 32 9.70 -6.56 -9.05
N GLY A 33 10.10 -6.71 -10.32
CA GLY A 33 9.83 -5.73 -11.37
C GLY A 33 8.33 -5.52 -11.63
N ALA A 34 7.55 -6.59 -11.79
CA ALA A 34 6.10 -6.47 -11.98
C ALA A 34 5.39 -5.90 -10.74
N LEU A 35 5.92 -6.19 -9.55
CA LEU A 35 5.41 -5.63 -8.29
C LEU A 35 5.69 -4.13 -8.21
N LYS A 36 6.90 -3.70 -8.55
CA LYS A 36 7.29 -2.29 -8.66
C LYS A 36 6.39 -1.53 -9.63
N ASP A 37 6.20 -2.05 -10.84
CA ASP A 37 5.32 -1.46 -11.84
C ASP A 37 3.87 -1.37 -11.34
N ALA A 38 3.36 -2.40 -10.67
CA ALA A 38 2.02 -2.39 -10.11
C ALA A 38 1.84 -1.34 -9.00
N LEU A 39 2.84 -1.16 -8.13
CA LEU A 39 2.83 -0.13 -7.09
C LEU A 39 2.90 1.28 -7.68
N GLN A 40 3.75 1.50 -8.69
CA GLN A 40 3.83 2.77 -9.40
C GLN A 40 2.49 3.13 -10.04
N ASN A 41 1.87 2.20 -10.77
CA ASN A 41 0.54 2.41 -11.36
C ASN A 41 -0.53 2.73 -10.29
N LEU A 42 -0.45 2.10 -9.11
CA LEU A 42 -1.37 2.38 -8.00
C LEU A 42 -1.20 3.83 -7.50
N GLN A 43 0.05 4.25 -7.28
CA GLN A 43 0.39 5.61 -6.81
C GLN A 43 0.07 6.68 -7.85
N GLU A 44 0.26 6.41 -9.14
CA GLU A 44 -0.15 7.31 -10.22
C GLU A 44 -1.67 7.45 -10.31
N ARG A 45 -2.41 6.34 -10.16
CA ARG A 45 -3.88 6.34 -10.14
C ARG A 45 -4.43 7.10 -8.94
N TRP A 46 -3.80 6.95 -7.77
CA TRP A 46 -4.23 7.56 -6.52
C TRP A 46 -3.06 8.26 -5.79
N PRO A 47 -2.70 9.48 -6.20
CA PRO A 47 -1.54 10.19 -5.62
C PRO A 47 -1.63 10.43 -4.12
N ARG A 48 -2.84 10.41 -3.55
CA ARG A 48 -3.09 10.57 -2.11
C ARG A 48 -3.37 9.28 -1.34
N LEU A 49 -3.01 8.13 -1.90
CA LEU A 49 -3.29 6.86 -1.27
C LEU A 49 -2.38 6.62 -0.07
N MET A 50 -2.99 6.13 1.00
CA MET A 50 -2.30 5.52 2.13
C MET A 50 -2.67 4.04 2.17
N MET A 51 -1.82 3.22 2.79
CA MET A 51 -2.12 1.81 2.96
C MET A 51 -1.91 1.37 4.40
N THR A 52 -2.78 0.49 4.90
CA THR A 52 -2.60 -0.17 6.20
C THR A 52 -2.68 -1.68 6.06
N ARG A 53 -2.34 -2.39 7.14
CA ARG A 53 -2.49 -3.83 7.19
C ARG A 53 -3.95 -4.21 7.34
N GLY A 54 -4.35 -5.25 6.64
CA GLY A 54 -5.62 -5.94 6.84
C GLY A 54 -5.47 -7.45 6.76
N ASP A 55 -6.55 -8.12 7.12
CA ASP A 55 -6.70 -9.56 7.03
C ASP A 55 -8.10 -9.89 6.50
N LEU A 56 -8.15 -10.76 5.49
CA LEU A 56 -9.39 -11.28 4.93
C LEU A 56 -9.40 -12.80 5.10
N ASP A 57 -10.16 -13.30 6.08
CA ASP A 57 -10.28 -14.72 6.39
C ASP A 57 -8.91 -15.44 6.53
N GLY A 58 -7.93 -14.80 7.17
CA GLY A 58 -6.57 -15.30 7.34
C GLY A 58 -5.64 -15.05 6.15
N THR A 59 -6.10 -14.32 5.13
CA THR A 59 -5.29 -13.85 4.00
C THR A 59 -4.75 -12.44 4.30
N PRO A 60 -3.43 -12.25 4.37
CA PRO A 60 -2.84 -10.93 4.57
C PRO A 60 -3.12 -10.01 3.37
N VAL A 61 -3.67 -8.83 3.62
CA VAL A 61 -3.98 -7.84 2.58
C VAL A 61 -3.52 -6.44 2.95
N GLY A 62 -3.25 -5.60 1.96
CA GLY A 62 -3.05 -4.16 2.15
C GLY A 62 -4.37 -3.43 1.91
N VAL A 63 -4.81 -2.59 2.83
CA VAL A 63 -6.06 -1.82 2.68
C VAL A 63 -5.73 -0.42 2.22
N VAL A 64 -6.34 0.01 1.11
CA VAL A 64 -6.14 1.32 0.50
C VAL A 64 -7.09 2.33 1.13
N TRP A 65 -6.52 3.42 1.62
CA TRP A 65 -7.23 4.55 2.21
C TRP A 65 -7.07 5.78 1.34
N MET A 66 -8.17 6.49 1.11
CA MET A 66 -8.20 7.74 0.36
C MET A 66 -8.86 8.83 1.21
N PRO A 67 -8.35 10.08 1.18
CA PRO A 67 -9.02 11.19 1.81
C PRO A 67 -10.32 11.49 1.05
N ASP A 68 -11.41 11.61 1.79
CA ASP A 68 -12.68 12.10 1.25
C ASP A 68 -12.65 13.63 1.08
N ARG A 69 -13.81 14.22 0.75
CA ARG A 69 -13.94 15.69 0.58
C ARG A 69 -13.67 16.49 1.86
N ASN A 70 -13.74 15.84 3.03
CA ASN A 70 -13.48 16.44 4.33
C ASN A 70 -12.09 16.06 4.86
N GLU A 71 -11.22 15.49 4.02
CA GLU A 71 -9.89 14.99 4.39
C GLU A 71 -9.91 13.85 5.42
N ALA A 72 -11.07 13.22 5.64
CA ALA A 72 -11.16 12.01 6.42
C ALA A 72 -10.76 10.82 5.54
N TYR A 73 -9.75 10.07 5.96
CA TYR A 73 -9.31 8.87 5.26
C TYR A 73 -10.36 7.77 5.41
N GLN A 74 -10.84 7.25 4.29
CA GLN A 74 -11.78 6.14 4.23
C GLN A 74 -11.20 4.98 3.42
N PRO A 75 -11.50 3.73 3.79
CA PRO A 75 -11.01 2.57 3.06
C PRO A 75 -11.83 2.42 1.77
N VAL A 76 -11.15 2.30 0.63
CA VAL A 76 -11.80 2.29 -0.71
C VAL A 76 -11.55 1.02 -1.52
N ALA A 77 -10.47 0.30 -1.20
CA ALA A 77 -10.07 -0.91 -1.89
C ALA A 77 -9.15 -1.73 -0.99
N HIS A 78 -8.90 -2.98 -1.35
CA HIS A 78 -7.84 -3.78 -0.76
C HIS A 78 -7.01 -4.47 -1.84
N VAL A 79 -5.76 -4.72 -1.52
CA VAL A 79 -4.77 -5.37 -2.37
C VAL A 79 -4.41 -6.70 -1.74
N VAL A 80 -4.58 -7.78 -2.50
CA VAL A 80 -4.12 -9.11 -2.11
C VAL A 80 -2.76 -9.35 -2.77
N PRO A 81 -1.66 -9.37 -2.00
CA PRO A 81 -0.36 -9.70 -2.54
C PRO A 81 -0.28 -11.19 -2.87
N ARG A 82 0.21 -11.51 -4.06
CA ARG A 82 0.33 -12.88 -4.57
C ARG A 82 1.80 -13.22 -4.66
N SER A 83 2.21 -14.26 -3.94
CA SER A 83 3.59 -14.76 -3.93
C SER A 83 3.85 -15.83 -5.00
N ASP A 84 2.78 -16.31 -5.62
CA ASP A 84 2.80 -17.25 -6.74
C ASP A 84 3.26 -16.54 -8.02
N ASP A 85 3.94 -17.29 -8.90
CA ASP A 85 4.58 -16.88 -10.16
C ASP A 85 3.55 -16.47 -11.23
N THR A 86 2.68 -15.54 -10.85
CA THR A 86 1.58 -15.03 -11.65
C THR A 86 2.00 -13.72 -12.30
N ALA A 87 1.44 -13.45 -13.48
CA ALA A 87 1.68 -12.21 -14.20
C ALA A 87 1.14 -10.95 -13.46
N THR A 88 0.41 -11.13 -12.36
CA THR A 88 -0.22 -10.04 -11.61
C THR A 88 0.08 -10.22 -10.11
N PRO A 89 1.21 -9.68 -9.62
CA PRO A 89 1.66 -9.89 -8.24
C PRO A 89 0.77 -9.20 -7.20
N LEU A 90 -0.10 -8.28 -7.63
CA LEU A 90 -1.07 -7.58 -6.78
C LEU A 90 -2.47 -7.69 -7.39
N ALA A 91 -3.39 -8.33 -6.69
CA ALA A 91 -4.81 -8.25 -7.05
C ALA A 91 -5.47 -7.09 -6.32
N LEU A 92 -5.78 -6.02 -7.04
CA LEU A 92 -6.60 -4.91 -6.53
C LEU A 92 -8.08 -5.29 -6.59
N VAL A 93 -8.76 -5.19 -5.47
CA VAL A 93 -10.21 -5.37 -5.36
C VAL A 93 -10.83 -4.05 -4.92
N ASP A 94 -11.62 -3.44 -5.80
CA ASP A 94 -12.35 -2.22 -5.49
C ASP A 94 -13.45 -2.50 -4.45
N GLY A 95 -13.58 -1.61 -3.46
CA GLY A 95 -14.50 -1.76 -2.34
C GLY A 95 -13.93 -2.54 -1.15
N ILE A 96 -14.68 -2.52 -0.06
CA ILE A 96 -14.34 -3.15 1.21
C ILE A 96 -15.29 -4.31 1.48
N ASP A 97 -14.72 -5.50 1.66
CA ASP A 97 -15.46 -6.70 2.07
C ASP A 97 -15.81 -6.58 3.56
N GLU A 98 -17.03 -6.98 3.93
CA GLU A 98 -17.49 -6.91 5.33
C GLU A 98 -16.71 -7.82 6.29
N ARG A 99 -16.03 -8.84 5.75
CA ARG A 99 -15.17 -9.77 6.52
C ARG A 99 -13.76 -9.21 6.72
N LEU A 100 -13.42 -8.11 6.06
CA LEU A 100 -12.11 -7.49 6.16
C LEU A 100 -11.90 -6.94 7.57
N THR A 101 -10.91 -7.47 8.27
CA THR A 101 -10.39 -6.83 9.48
C THR A 101 -9.28 -5.87 9.07
N VAL A 102 -9.38 -4.61 9.50
CA VAL A 102 -8.43 -3.56 9.10
C VAL A 102 -7.92 -2.75 10.28
N GLU A 103 -6.64 -2.40 10.24
CA GLU A 103 -6.07 -1.39 11.13
C GLU A 103 -6.32 0.00 10.52
N GLU A 104 -6.98 0.91 11.26
CA GLU A 104 -7.12 2.30 10.82
C GLU A 104 -5.75 3.00 10.71
N PRO A 105 -5.57 3.97 9.80
CA PRO A 105 -4.34 4.73 9.73
C PRO A 105 -4.14 5.48 11.04
N ALA A 106 -3.01 5.23 11.72
CA ALA A 106 -2.69 5.96 12.93
C ALA A 106 -2.56 7.46 12.61
N GLY A 107 -3.09 8.35 13.45
CA GLY A 107 -3.04 9.80 13.19
C GLY A 107 -1.62 10.35 12.97
N ARG A 108 -0.60 9.71 13.57
CA ARG A 108 0.80 10.02 13.32
C ARG A 108 1.25 9.65 11.89
N LEU A 109 0.83 8.48 11.40
CA LEU A 109 1.11 8.03 10.03
C LEU A 109 0.50 9.00 9.02
N VAL A 110 -0.74 9.44 9.28
CA VAL A 110 -1.43 10.44 8.44
C VAL A 110 -0.65 11.76 8.43
N ALA A 111 -0.26 12.27 9.59
CA ALA A 111 0.50 13.51 9.68
C ALA A 111 1.87 13.44 9.00
N GLU A 112 2.60 12.32 9.14
CA GLU A 112 3.89 12.09 8.47
C GLU A 112 3.71 12.04 6.95
N TRP A 113 2.67 11.33 6.47
CA TRP A 113 2.36 11.20 5.04
C TRP A 113 1.92 12.54 4.43
N GLU A 114 1.06 13.30 5.11
CA GLU A 114 0.63 14.63 4.65
C GLU A 114 1.77 15.65 4.67
N SER A 115 2.69 15.53 5.62
CA SER A 115 3.89 16.36 5.66
C SER A 115 4.80 16.07 4.46
N ALA A 116 5.01 14.79 4.13
CA ALA A 116 5.74 14.40 2.93
C ALA A 116 5.05 14.94 1.65
N ASP A 117 3.73 14.84 1.57
CA ASP A 117 2.96 15.36 0.43
C ASP A 117 3.07 16.89 0.29
N ALA A 118 3.01 17.62 1.40
CA ALA A 118 3.16 19.06 1.41
C ALA A 118 4.56 19.50 0.94
N VAL A 119 5.60 18.75 1.31
CA VAL A 119 6.98 18.99 0.87
C VAL A 119 7.12 18.75 -0.64
N ASP A 120 6.60 17.64 -1.16
CA ASP A 120 6.61 17.34 -2.60
C ASP A 120 5.90 18.43 -3.42
N ARG A 121 4.70 18.86 -2.98
CA ARG A 121 3.95 19.94 -3.65
C ARG A 121 4.66 21.29 -3.60
N ALA A 122 5.46 21.54 -2.57
CA ALA A 122 6.24 22.76 -2.44
C ALA A 122 7.55 22.75 -3.28
N GLY A 123 7.83 21.66 -4.02
CA GLY A 123 9.09 21.49 -4.76
C GLY A 123 10.29 21.28 -3.84
N GLY A 124 10.05 20.75 -2.63
CA GLY A 124 11.04 20.61 -1.58
C GLY A 124 12.08 19.53 -1.89
N ARG A 125 13.18 19.95 -2.51
CA ARG A 125 14.43 19.19 -2.55
C ARG A 125 14.99 19.09 -1.12
N TRP A 126 15.02 17.90 -0.55
CA TRP A 126 15.81 17.63 0.65
C TRP A 126 17.30 17.79 0.31
N VAL A 127 18.01 18.59 1.10
CA VAL A 127 19.48 18.72 1.09
C VAL A 127 20.03 18.05 2.33
#